data_AF-X1FJZ7-F1
#
_entry.id   AF-X1FJZ7-F1
#
_cell.length_a   1.000
_cell.length_b   1.000
_cell.length_c   1.000
_cell.angle_alpha   90.00
_cell.angle_beta   90.00
_cell.angle_gamma   90.00
#
_symmetry.space_group_name_H-M   'P 1'
#
loop_
_entity.id
_entity.type
_entity.pdbx_description
1 polymer ?
#
loop_
_entity_poly.entity_id
_entity_poly.type
_entity_poly.pdbx_seq_one_letter_code
_entity_poly.pdbx_strand_id
1 'polypeptide(L)' 'MEIKSKTYKPVPNLTSSNEVSWHTRSIEEVVESLKTNIKTGLSKKEAEDRVGNYGYNELEEKKGRTPFRIFV' A
#
# COMPACT_ATOMS: atom_id res chain seq x y z
N MET A 1 10.42 6.21 27.51
CA MET A 1 10.58 5.75 26.12
C MET A 1 9.34 6.19 25.37
N GLU A 2 9.44 7.28 24.61
CA GLU A 2 8.34 7.79 23.80
C GLU A 2 8.17 6.89 22.59
N ILE A 3 7.21 5.97 22.67
CA ILE A 3 6.69 5.26 21.51
C ILE A 3 5.91 6.29 20.68
N LYS A 4 6.60 6.92 19.72
CA LYS A 4 5.96 7.76 18.71
C LYS A 4 5.02 6.87 17.91
N SER A 5 3.72 6.93 18.24
CA SER A 5 2.67 6.27 17.48
C SER A 5 2.66 6.87 16.07
N LYS A 6 3.21 6.12 15.11
CA LYS A 6 3.08 6.46 13.69
C LYS A 6 1.59 6.35 13.38
N THR A 7 0.91 7.50 13.30
CA THR A 7 -0.50 7.58 12.94
C THR A 7 -0.63 7.25 11.46
N TYR A 8 -0.69 5.96 11.15
CA TYR A 8 -0.99 5.49 9.81
C TYR A 8 -2.47 5.73 9.54
N LYS A 9 -2.78 6.40 8.43
CA LYS A 9 -4.16 6.59 7.99
C LYS A 9 -4.73 5.21 7.66
N PRO A 10 -5.87 4.80 8.23
CA PRO A 10 -6.45 3.51 7.92
C PRO A 10 -6.70 3.41 6.42
N VAL A 11 -6.17 2.36 5.78
CA VAL A 11 -6.48 2.04 4.40
C VAL A 11 -7.99 1.85 4.32
N PRO A 12 -8.73 2.68 3.56
CA PRO A 12 -10.17 2.53 3.45
C PRO A 12 -10.48 1.11 2.98
N ASN A 13 -11.43 0.46 3.66
CA ASN A 13 -11.94 -0.84 3.23
C ASN A 13 -12.42 -0.72 1.77
N LEU A 14 -11.67 -1.31 0.84
CA LEU A 14 -11.83 -1.13 -0.60
C LEU A 14 -12.99 -1.99 -1.13
N THR A 15 -14.19 -1.76 -0.60
CA THR A 15 -15.44 -2.22 -1.19
C THR A 15 -16.37 -1.02 -1.36
N SER A 16 -15.94 -0.10 -2.22
CA SER A 16 -16.79 0.97 -2.77
C SER A 16 -16.20 1.49 -4.08
N SER A 17 -16.77 0.97 -5.18
CA SER A 17 -16.96 1.65 -6.47
C SER A 17 -15.74 2.31 -7.14
N ASN A 18 -14.75 1.52 -7.55
CA ASN A 18 -13.93 1.71 -8.77
C ASN A 18 -12.81 0.64 -8.83
N GLU A 19 -13.16 -0.64 -9.06
CA GLU A 19 -12.14 -1.63 -9.41
C GLU A 19 -11.60 -1.33 -10.81
N VAL A 20 -10.35 -0.89 -10.90
CA VAL A 20 -9.66 -0.76 -12.18
C VAL A 20 -9.20 -2.16 -12.61
N SER A 21 -9.80 -2.72 -13.65
CA SER A 21 -9.38 -4.00 -14.26
C SER A 21 -8.07 -3.83 -15.04
N TRP A 22 -6.95 -3.69 -14.32
CA TRP A 22 -5.63 -3.44 -14.92
C TRP A 22 -5.23 -4.48 -15.98
N HIS A 23 -5.63 -5.73 -15.78
CA HIS A 23 -5.27 -6.85 -16.66
C HIS A 23 -5.91 -6.81 -18.05
N THR A 24 -6.94 -5.96 -18.27
CA THR A 24 -7.60 -5.83 -19.58
C THR A 24 -7.12 -4.63 -20.38
N ARG A 25 -6.26 -3.78 -19.80
CA ARG A 25 -5.81 -2.52 -20.42
C ARG A 25 -4.57 -2.73 -21.26
N SER A 26 -4.36 -1.82 -22.23
CA SER A 26 -3.12 -1.81 -23.01
C SER A 26 -1.93 -1.41 -22.13
N ILE A 27 -0.73 -1.77 -22.55
CA ILE A 27 0.50 -1.41 -21.83
C ILE A 27 0.63 0.11 -21.74
N GLU A 28 0.35 0.82 -22.83
CA GLU A 28 0.44 2.28 -22.93
C GLU A 28 -0.53 2.96 -21.96
N GLU A 29 -1.77 2.48 -21.88
CA GLU A 29 -2.78 3.00 -20.96
C GLU A 29 -2.37 2.79 -19.50
N VAL A 30 -1.79 1.64 -19.17
CA VAL A 30 -1.30 1.32 -17.82
C VAL A 30 -0.14 2.22 -17.45
N VAL A 31 0.81 2.41 -18.37
CA VAL A 31 2.03 3.19 -18.14
C VAL A 31 1.72 4.68 -17.97
N GLU A 32 0.80 5.21 -18.76
CA GLU A 32 0.29 6.58 -18.62
C GLU A 32 -0.47 6.75 -17.30
N SER A 33 -1.40 5.82 -17.00
CA SER A 33 -2.19 5.85 -15.76
C SER A 33 -1.33 5.80 -14.50
N LEU A 34 -0.29 4.96 -14.51
CA LEU A 34 0.64 4.77 -13.39
C LEU A 34 1.81 5.76 -13.40
N LYS A 35 1.88 6.66 -14.39
CA LYS A 35 2.95 7.65 -14.58
C LYS A 35 4.33 7.03 -14.36
N THR A 36 4.60 5.98 -15.12
CA THR A 36 5.87 5.23 -15.02
C THR A 36 6.52 5.11 -16.40
N ASN A 37 7.71 4.54 -16.44
CA ASN A 37 8.42 4.29 -17.69
C ASN A 37 8.71 2.79 -17.81
N ILE A 38 8.37 2.21 -18.96
CA ILE A 38 8.55 0.78 -19.23
C ILE A 38 10.03 0.35 -19.18
N LYS A 39 10.94 1.21 -19.65
CA LYS A 39 12.35 0.87 -19.81
C LYS A 39 13.16 1.16 -18.55
N THR A 40 12.90 2.29 -17.91
CA THR A 40 13.72 2.78 -16.79
C THR A 40 13.05 2.62 -15.44
N GLY A 41 11.75 2.34 -15.40
CA GLY A 41 10.97 2.31 -14.16
C GLY A 41 10.82 3.70 -13.54
N LEU A 42 10.63 3.72 -12.22
CA LEU A 42 10.54 4.95 -11.42
C LEU A 42 11.93 5.42 -10.99
N SER A 43 12.08 6.74 -10.89
CA SER A 43 13.22 7.31 -10.18
C SER A 43 13.14 7.03 -8.68
N LYS A 44 14.29 7.11 -8.01
CA LYS A 44 14.38 6.96 -6.55
C LYS A 44 13.44 7.91 -5.81
N LYS A 45 13.38 9.18 -6.25
CA LYS A 45 12.52 10.20 -5.66
C LYS A 45 11.04 9.85 -5.79
N GLU A 46 10.60 9.43 -6.97
CA GLU A 46 9.20 9.03 -7.19
C GLU A 46 8.82 7.79 -6.38
N ALA A 47 9.74 6.84 -6.21
CA ALA A 47 9.53 5.68 -5.37
C ALA A 47 9.37 6.08 -3.89
N GLU A 48 10.23 6.96 -3.38
CA GLU A 48 10.15 7.50 -2.02
C GLU A 48 8.84 8.28 -1.78
N ASP A 49 8.46 9.15 -2.73
CA ASP A 49 7.21 9.91 -2.68
C ASP A 49 6.00 8.96 -2.62
N ARG A 50 6.01 7.87 -3.40
CA ARG A 50 4.93 6.86 -3.38
C ARG A 50 4.86 6.11 -2.05
N VAL A 51 5.99 5.70 -1.49
CA VAL A 51 6.01 5.08 -0.15
C VAL A 51 5.47 6.04 0.91
N GLY A 52 5.77 7.35 0.79
CA GLY A 52 5.20 8.37 1.66
C GLY A 52 3.68 8.53 1.52
N ASN A 53 3.15 8.44 0.30
CA ASN A 53 1.73 8.63 0.00
C ASN A 53 0.86 7.38 0.29
N TYR A 54 1.35 6.19 -0.04
CA TYR A 54 0.58 4.94 0.03
C TYR A 54 0.95 4.06 1.23
N GLY A 55 2.16 4.23 1.77
CA GLY A 55 2.74 3.32 2.75
C GLY A 55 3.52 2.16 2.11
N TYR A 56 4.06 1.29 2.95
CA TYR A 56 4.74 0.08 2.50
C TYR A 56 3.73 -0.95 2.00
N ASN A 57 4.13 -1.75 1.01
CA ASN A 57 3.33 -2.86 0.51
C ASN A 57 3.49 -4.08 1.43
N GLU A 58 2.95 -3.95 2.65
CA GLU A 58 2.97 -4.99 3.66
C GLU A 58 1.59 -5.18 4.27
N LEU A 59 1.30 -6.41 4.70
CA LEU A 59 0.07 -6.70 5.42
C LEU A 59 0.25 -6.31 6.89
N GLU A 60 -0.74 -5.61 7.44
CA GLU A 60 -0.75 -5.34 8.87
C GLU A 60 -0.93 -6.63 9.67
N GLU A 61 0.02 -6.91 10.55
CA GLU A 61 -0.10 -8.04 11.46
C GLU A 61 -1.24 -7.78 12.43
N LYS A 62 -2.24 -8.67 12.42
CA LYS A 62 -3.28 -8.64 13.44
C LYS A 62 -2.68 -9.10 14.76
N LYS A 63 -3.00 -8.36 15.83
CA LYS A 63 -2.58 -8.74 17.19
C LYS A 63 -2.94 -10.21 17.47
N GLY A 64 -1.91 -11.00 17.77
CA GLY A 64 -2.07 -12.38 18.20
C GLY A 64 -2.87 -12.49 19.50
N ARG A 65 -3.35 -13.71 19.79
CA ARG A 65 -3.94 -13.99 21.10
C ARG A 65 -2.83 -13.96 22.14
N THR A 66 -3.02 -13.17 23.20
CA THR A 66 -2.07 -13.15 24.31
C THR A 66 -2.18 -14.46 25.10
N PRO A 67 -1.11 -14.94 25.76
CA PRO A 67 -1.16 -16.16 26.57
C PRO A 67 -2.28 -16.15 27.61
N PHE A 68 -2.57 -15.00 28.24
CA PHE A 68 -3.70 -14.84 29.17
C PHE A 68 -5.07 -15.15 28.56
N ARG A 69 -5.26 -14.94 27.24
CA ARG A 69 -6.51 -15.31 26.55
C ARG A 69 -6.58 -16.78 26.15
N ILE A 70 -5.46 -17.52 26.27
CA ILE A 70 -5.35 -18.91 25.87
C ILE A 70 -5.39 -19.83 27.10
N PHE A 71 -4.74 -19.43 28.20
CA PHE A 71 -4.47 -20.29 29.35
C PHE A 71 -5.19 -19.93 30.64
N VAL A 72 -5.76 -18.71 30.74
CA VAL A 72 -6.60 -18.28 31.88
C VAL A 72 -8.05 -18.22 31.41
#